data_AF-R7U9Y8-F1
#
_entry.id   AF-R7U9Y8-F1
#
_cell.length_a   1.000
_cell.length_b   1.000
_cell.length_c   1.000
_cell.angle_alpha   90.00
_cell.angle_beta   90.00
_cell.angle_gamma   90.00
#
_symmetry.space_group_name_H-M   'P 1'
#
loop_
_entity.id
_entity.type
_entity.pdbx_description
1 polymer ?
#
loop_
_entity_poly.entity_id
_entity_poly.type
_entity_poly.pdbx_seq_one_letter_code
_entity_poly.pdbx_strand_id
1 'polypeptide(L)' 'MNRIPAGRLGEAEELANLSAYILSDYASWMTGSVITFDGGEFNYMAGEFNALHSVSTEEWDMLESLIRNTKGS' A
#
# COMPACT_ATOMS: atom_id res chain seq x y z
N MET A 1 11.13 7.15 -4.62
CA MET A 1 10.71 6.03 -3.76
C MET A 1 9.27 6.15 -3.24
N ASN A 2 8.51 7.21 -3.59
CA ASN A 2 7.23 7.55 -2.93
C ASN A 2 6.01 6.71 -3.39
N ARG A 3 6.24 5.60 -4.09
CA ARG A 3 5.17 4.72 -4.59
C ARG A 3 5.09 3.40 -3.85
N ILE A 4 6.10 3.11 -3.02
CA ILE A 4 6.17 1.89 -2.22
C ILE A 4 5.91 2.29 -0.77
N PRO A 5 4.75 1.96 -0.18
CA PRO A 5 4.45 2.24 1.22
C PRO A 5 5.51 1.73 2.20
N ALA A 6 6.15 0.60 1.91
CA ALA A 6 7.26 0.08 2.73
C ALA A 6 8.51 0.99 2.71
N GLY A 7 8.59 1.99 1.82
CA GLY A 7 9.67 2.98 1.77
C GLY A 7 11.00 2.47 1.20
N ARG A 8 11.09 1.19 0.83
CA ARG A 8 12.29 0.54 0.27
C ARG A 8 11.93 -0.52 -0.76
N LEU A 9 12.93 -0.98 -1.51
CA LEU A 9 12.79 -2.19 -2.31
C LEU A 9 12.84 -3.43 -1.41
N GLY A 10 12.24 -4.51 -1.90
CA GLY A 10 12.43 -5.84 -1.32
C GLY A 10 13.82 -6.39 -1.60
N GLU A 11 14.27 -7.30 -0.75
CA GLU A 11 15.52 -8.05 -0.90
C GLU A 11 15.24 -9.48 -1.39
N ALA A 12 16.23 -10.09 -2.04
CA ALA A 12 16.07 -11.43 -2.60
C ALA A 12 15.78 -12.48 -1.51
N GLU A 13 16.39 -12.30 -0.34
CA GLU A 13 16.24 -13.14 0.85
C GLU A 13 14.80 -13.10 1.40
N GLU A 14 14.11 -11.96 1.29
CA GLU A 14 12.72 -11.84 1.74
C GLU A 14 11.78 -12.65 0.83
N LEU A 15 11.98 -12.59 -0.48
CA LEU A 15 11.26 -13.42 -1.44
C LEU A 15 11.60 -14.91 -1.27
N ALA A 16 12.87 -15.24 -1.01
CA ALA A 16 13.29 -16.61 -0.77
C ALA A 16 12.62 -17.19 0.48
N ASN A 17 12.51 -16.42 1.57
CA ASN A 17 11.81 -16.84 2.78
C ASN A 17 10.31 -17.06 2.54
N LEU A 18 9.65 -16.16 1.81
CA LEU A 18 8.24 -16.35 1.43
C LEU A 18 8.06 -17.63 0.59
N SER A 19 8.95 -17.84 -0.38
CA SER A 19 8.94 -19.03 -1.23
C SER A 19 9.17 -20.31 -0.43
N ALA A 20 10.13 -20.30 0.49
CA ALA A 20 10.42 -21.44 1.36
C ALA A 20 9.22 -21.82 2.23
N TYR A 21 8.50 -20.84 2.76
CA TYR A 21 7.27 -21.08 3.50
C TYR A 21 6.18 -21.71 2.61
N ILE A 22 5.89 -21.12 1.45
CA ILE A 22 4.82 -21.58 0.55
C ILE A 22 5.09 -22.99 0.02
N LEU A 23 6.36 -23.35 -0.21
CA LEU A 23 6.75 -24.67 -0.71
C LEU A 23 6.87 -25.73 0.40
N SER A 24 6.75 -25.35 1.66
CA SER A 24 6.86 -26.27 2.80
C SER A 24 5.53 -26.92 3.16
N ASP A 25 5.60 -28.02 3.94
CA ASP A 25 4.42 -28.68 4.49
C ASP A 25 3.60 -27.77 5.44
N TYR A 26 4.19 -26.69 5.97
CA TYR A 26 3.48 -25.69 6.77
C TYR A 26 2.39 -24.97 5.96
N ALA A 27 2.54 -24.89 4.64
CA ALA A 27 1.56 -24.33 3.72
C ALA A 27 0.74 -25.42 2.99
N SER A 28 0.66 -26.64 3.53
CA SER A 28 0.02 -27.81 2.88
C SER A 28 -1.43 -27.63 2.44
N TRP A 29 -2.15 -26.64 2.99
CA TRP A 29 -3.53 -26.33 2.60
C TRP A 29 -3.68 -25.04 1.77
N MET A 30 -2.57 -24.39 1.43
CA MET A 30 -2.54 -23.20 0.59
C MET A 30 -2.49 -23.61 -0.88
N THR A 31 -3.63 -23.49 -1.57
CA THR A 31 -3.75 -23.82 -3.00
C THR A 31 -4.51 -22.73 -3.75
N GLY A 32 -4.19 -22.53 -5.03
CA GLY A 32 -4.83 -21.52 -5.89
C GLY A 32 -4.64 -20.07 -5.45
N SER A 33 -3.71 -19.79 -4.54
CA SER A 33 -3.50 -18.46 -3.97
C SER A 33 -2.57 -17.62 -4.83
N VAL A 34 -2.81 -16.31 -4.87
CA VAL A 34 -1.92 -15.30 -5.47
C VAL A 34 -1.50 -14.36 -4.34
N ILE A 35 -0.19 -14.21 -4.14
CA ILE A 35 0.37 -13.39 -3.06
C ILE A 35 1.11 -12.22 -3.67
N THR A 36 0.60 -11.01 -3.46
CA THR A 36 1.29 -9.78 -3.83
C THR A 36 2.41 -9.51 -2.83
N PHE A 37 3.64 -9.40 -3.32
CA PHE A 37 4.83 -9.17 -2.51
C PHE A 37 5.66 -8.01 -3.08
N ASP A 38 5.12 -6.80 -2.96
CA ASP A 38 5.61 -5.60 -3.65
C ASP A 38 5.83 -4.38 -2.73
N GLY A 39 5.84 -4.60 -1.41
CA GLY A 39 5.94 -3.50 -0.43
C GLY A 39 4.74 -2.55 -0.43
N GLY A 40 3.62 -2.95 -1.03
CA GLY A 40 2.36 -2.18 -1.12
C GLY A 40 2.22 -1.33 -2.39
N GLU A 41 3.14 -1.45 -3.36
CA GLU A 41 3.19 -0.60 -4.54
C GLU A 41 1.90 -0.65 -5.38
N PHE A 42 1.38 -1.85 -5.65
CA PHE A 42 0.18 -2.03 -6.47
C PHE A 42 -1.02 -1.30 -5.87
N ASN A 43 -1.28 -1.50 -4.58
CA ASN A 43 -2.42 -0.85 -3.91
C ASN A 43 -2.23 0.66 -3.81
N TYR A 44 -0.98 1.12 -3.60
CA TYR A 44 -0.68 2.54 -3.62
C TYR A 44 -1.01 3.16 -4.98
N MET A 45 -0.60 2.51 -6.07
CA MET A 45 -0.82 2.99 -7.44
C MET A 45 -2.27 2.89 -7.90
N ALA A 46 -3.02 1.89 -7.44
CA ALA A 46 -4.41 1.67 -7.86
C ALA A 46 -5.41 2.61 -7.16
N GLY A 47 -5.06 3.17 -6.00
CA GLY A 47 -5.96 4.06 -5.25
C GLY A 47 -5.92 5.50 -5.75
N GLU A 48 -7.08 6.00 -6.19
CA GLU A 48 -7.26 7.35 -6.75
C GLU A 48 -6.75 8.46 -5.82
N PHE A 49 -7.01 8.35 -4.53
CA PHE A 49 -6.70 9.38 -3.53
C PHE A 49 -5.42 9.10 -2.73
N ASN A 50 -4.65 8.06 -3.06
CA ASN A 50 -3.43 7.72 -2.31
C ASN A 50 -2.33 8.77 -2.46
N ALA A 51 -2.36 9.56 -3.53
CA ALA A 51 -1.46 10.71 -3.67
C ALA A 51 -1.66 11.74 -2.54
N LEU A 52 -2.83 11.77 -1.89
CA LEU A 52 -3.08 12.68 -0.76
C LEU A 52 -2.28 12.32 0.51
N HIS A 53 -1.56 11.19 0.53
CA HIS A 53 -0.65 10.88 1.64
C HIS A 53 0.47 11.94 1.82
N SER A 54 0.78 12.72 0.78
CA SER A 54 1.78 13.78 0.84
C SER A 54 1.23 15.13 1.31
N VAL A 55 -0.08 15.23 1.56
CA VAL A 55 -0.72 16.45 2.07
C VAL A 55 -0.43 16.57 3.57
N SER A 56 0.13 17.72 3.96
CA SER A 56 0.43 18.04 5.35
C SER A 56 -0.84 18.27 6.18
N THR A 57 -0.70 18.25 7.51
CA THR A 57 -1.82 18.51 8.42
C THR A 57 -2.40 19.91 8.21
N GLU A 58 -1.55 20.91 8.02
CA GLU A 58 -1.97 22.30 7.79
C GLU A 58 -2.74 22.46 6.47
N GLU A 59 -2.31 21.77 5.41
CA GLU A 59 -3.03 21.73 4.14
C GLU A 59 -4.38 21.01 4.27
N TRP A 60 -4.45 19.94 5.07
CA TRP A 60 -5.70 19.25 5.38
C TRP A 60 -6.70 20.15 6.12
N ASP A 61 -6.25 20.89 7.13
CA ASP A 61 -7.10 21.84 7.88
C ASP A 61 -7.71 22.89 6.93
N MET A 62 -6.91 23.39 5.98
CA MET A 62 -7.37 24.32 4.95
C MET A 62 -8.42 23.67 4.03
N LEU A 63 -8.15 22.48 3.50
CA LEU A 63 -9.06 21.75 2.63
C LEU A 63 -10.40 21.46 3.33
N GLU A 64 -10.35 21.02 4.59
CA GLU A 64 -11.52 20.76 5.41
C GLU A 64 -12.38 22.02 5.59
N SER A 65 -11.75 23.15 5.93
CA SER A 65 -12.43 24.43 6.09
C SER A 65 -13.16 24.86 4.80
N LEU A 66 -12.52 24.73 3.64
CA LEU A 66 -13.12 25.06 2.35
C LEU A 66 -14.34 24.18 2.03
N ILE A 67 -14.23 22.87 2.26
CA ILE A 67 -15.33 21.92 2.04
C ILE A 67 -16.51 22.23 2.96
N ARG A 68 -16.26 22.44 4.27
CA ARG A 68 -17.32 22.75 5.25
C ARG A 68 -18.03 24.07 4.99
N ASN A 69 -17.34 25.04 4.40
CA ASN A 69 -17.91 26.35 4.07
C ASN A 69 -18.69 26.37 2.75
N THR A 70 -18.62 25.29 1.97
CA THR A 70 -19.42 25.15 0.75
C THR A 70 -20.84 24.74 1.11
N LYS A 71 -21.80 25.69 1.10
CA LYS A 71 -23.23 25.37 1.13
C LYS A 71 -23.64 24.79 -0.22
N GLY A 72 -24.38 23.68 -0.19
CA GLY A 72 -24.68 22.84 -1.34
C GLY A 72 -25.15 23.59 -2.60
N SER A 73 -24.65 23.12 -3.74
CA SER A 73 -25.17 23.41 -5.08
C SER A 73 -26.62 22.98 -5.23
#